data_AF-A0AA92TEB8-F1
#
_entry.id   AF-A0AA92TEB8-F1
#
_cell.length_a   1.000
_cell.length_b   1.000
_cell.length_c   1.000
_cell.angle_alpha   90.00
_cell.angle_beta   90.00
_cell.angle_gamma   90.00
#
_symmetry.space_group_name_H-M   'P 1'
#
loop_
_entity.id
_entity.type
_entity.pdbx_description
1 polymer ?
#
loop_
_entity_poly.entity_id
_entity_poly.type
_entity_poly.pdbx_seq_one_letter_code
_entity_poly.pdbx_strand_id
1 'polypeptide(L)'
;MQIKKLENELSEYVSEWLDARWQHWSFVYTSIHRDRRTGIYRLKQGEKLLDYLNSIMGIIEDHLGMDKGQHLIPSKFSSINQFAQFLQNFTQYLRDNYYLIETNFNKEHTDLIVVDIANMVNEIIEMSNRCLDIILVDDNVPIPYQQVKKSLYNGDVKEFISLLNSIIKSIPYLIHKEKFNEGYFHSFFHVALTLIGMRPLSEVATSDGRIDMVINCPKTIYIMEFKYSPNDKDLSKVALEQIKSKKYHQPYIIQQKPIVGIGYSFGEGTREITNYRDETLYVPGITLV
;
A
#
# COMPACT_ATOMS: atom_id res chain seq x y z
N MET A 1 20.26 -21.57 3.15
CA MET A 1 19.50 -21.65 4.43
C MET A 1 18.38 -20.62 4.51
N GLN A 2 18.58 -19.38 4.01
CA GLN A 2 17.54 -18.34 3.98
C GLN A 2 16.39 -18.63 2.98
N ILE A 3 16.68 -19.13 1.77
CA ILE A 3 15.64 -19.41 0.74
C ILE A 3 14.61 -20.44 1.22
N LYS A 4 15.06 -21.60 1.71
CA LYS A 4 14.15 -22.66 2.20
C LYS A 4 13.28 -22.21 3.38
N LYS A 5 13.80 -21.30 4.21
CA LYS A 5 13.03 -20.68 5.29
C LYS A 5 11.93 -19.78 4.73
N LEU A 6 12.27 -18.95 3.73
CA LEU A 6 11.33 -18.07 3.04
C LEU A 6 10.25 -18.85 2.28
N GLU A 7 10.60 -19.95 1.62
CA GLU A 7 9.64 -20.85 0.95
C GLU A 7 8.61 -21.42 1.94
N ASN A 8 9.07 -21.83 3.11
CA ASN A 8 8.20 -22.33 4.18
C ASN A 8 7.30 -21.22 4.74
N GLU A 9 7.86 -20.06 5.06
CA GLU A 9 7.11 -18.90 5.59
C GLU A 9 6.00 -18.45 4.63
N LEU A 10 6.30 -18.39 3.32
CA LEU A 10 5.30 -18.05 2.30
C LEU A 10 4.23 -19.14 2.17
N SER A 11 4.63 -20.41 2.20
CA SER A 11 3.69 -21.54 2.09
C SER A 11 2.73 -21.59 3.27
N GLU A 12 3.23 -21.44 4.50
CA GLU A 12 2.43 -21.41 5.72
C GLU A 12 1.46 -20.22 5.71
N TYR A 13 1.97 -19.01 5.41
CA TYR A 13 1.14 -17.81 5.37
C TYR A 13 -0.01 -17.91 4.36
N VAL A 14 0.26 -18.37 3.13
CA VAL A 14 -0.77 -18.49 2.09
C VAL A 14 -1.79 -19.58 2.46
N SER A 15 -1.33 -20.70 3.02
CA SER A 15 -2.21 -21.79 3.45
C SER A 15 -3.17 -21.32 4.56
N GLU A 16 -2.65 -20.74 5.63
CA GLU A 16 -3.47 -20.24 6.75
C GLU A 16 -4.43 -19.16 6.30
N TRP A 17 -3.97 -18.25 5.43
CA TRP A 17 -4.79 -17.17 4.91
C TRP A 17 -5.96 -17.70 4.07
N LEU A 18 -5.71 -18.73 3.24
CA LEU A 18 -6.73 -19.35 2.39
C LEU A 18 -7.71 -20.17 3.23
N ASP A 19 -7.21 -20.99 4.17
CA ASP A 19 -8.03 -21.82 5.07
C ASP A 19 -9.05 -20.98 5.86
N ALA A 20 -8.64 -19.80 6.33
CA ALA A 20 -9.50 -18.88 7.07
C ALA A 20 -10.67 -18.31 6.24
N ARG A 21 -10.61 -18.36 4.91
CA ARG A 21 -11.55 -17.69 3.98
C ARG A 21 -12.32 -18.65 3.10
N TRP A 22 -11.70 -19.78 2.75
CA TRP A 22 -12.18 -20.70 1.72
C TRP A 22 -13.63 -21.12 1.95
N GLN A 23 -13.97 -21.54 3.17
CA GLN A 23 -15.33 -21.98 3.49
C GLN A 23 -16.38 -20.89 3.22
N HIS A 24 -16.09 -19.65 3.61
CA HIS A 24 -17.00 -18.52 3.38
C HIS A 24 -17.12 -18.20 1.89
N TRP A 25 -15.99 -18.13 1.18
CA TRP A 25 -15.96 -17.83 -0.25
C TRP A 25 -16.66 -18.90 -1.09
N SER A 26 -16.44 -20.18 -0.81
CA SER A 26 -17.14 -21.28 -1.51
C SER A 26 -18.64 -21.20 -1.26
N PHE A 27 -19.09 -20.84 -0.06
CA PHE A 27 -20.50 -20.66 0.25
C PHE A 27 -21.13 -19.49 -0.53
N VAL A 28 -20.46 -18.33 -0.53
CA VAL A 28 -20.87 -17.14 -1.30
C VAL A 28 -20.94 -17.47 -2.79
N TYR A 29 -19.87 -18.06 -3.33
CA TYR A 29 -19.78 -18.47 -4.73
C TYR A 29 -20.93 -19.40 -5.17
N THR A 30 -21.21 -20.42 -4.37
CA THR A 30 -22.29 -21.39 -4.63
C THR A 30 -23.67 -20.73 -4.56
N SER A 31 -23.86 -19.82 -3.59
CA SER A 31 -25.12 -19.09 -3.44
C SER A 31 -25.37 -18.16 -4.63
N ILE A 32 -24.35 -17.41 -5.07
CA ILE A 32 -24.43 -16.57 -6.27
C ILE A 32 -24.79 -17.41 -7.50
N HIS A 33 -24.17 -18.58 -7.67
CA HIS A 33 -24.49 -19.48 -8.78
C HIS A 33 -25.91 -20.00 -8.75
N ARG A 34 -26.39 -20.44 -7.58
CA ARG A 34 -27.75 -20.96 -7.40
C ARG A 34 -28.78 -19.88 -7.76
N ASP A 35 -28.58 -18.67 -7.26
CA ASP A 35 -29.55 -17.59 -7.34
C ASP A 35 -29.26 -16.62 -8.50
N ARG A 36 -28.38 -17.01 -9.45
CA ARG A 36 -27.83 -16.14 -10.50
C ARG A 36 -28.85 -15.39 -11.35
N ARG A 37 -30.01 -16.01 -11.63
CA ARG A 37 -31.09 -15.42 -12.44
C ARG A 37 -31.78 -14.24 -11.74
N THR A 38 -31.85 -14.28 -10.41
CA THR A 38 -32.51 -13.26 -9.59
C THR A 38 -31.52 -12.35 -8.87
N GLY A 39 -30.25 -12.75 -8.76
CA GLY A 39 -29.14 -11.96 -8.23
C GLY A 39 -28.27 -11.40 -9.34
N ILE A 40 -27.08 -11.99 -9.52
CA ILE A 40 -25.98 -11.41 -10.33
C ILE A 40 -26.37 -11.00 -11.76
N TYR A 41 -27.26 -11.73 -12.46
CA TYR A 41 -27.67 -11.36 -13.83
C TYR A 41 -28.53 -10.08 -13.91
N ARG A 42 -29.05 -9.58 -12.78
CA ARG A 42 -29.76 -8.28 -12.74
C ARG A 42 -28.80 -7.10 -12.57
N LEU A 43 -27.54 -7.37 -12.23
CA LEU A 43 -26.51 -6.35 -12.08
C LEU A 43 -26.02 -5.87 -13.46
N LYS A 44 -25.45 -4.67 -13.50
CA LYS A 44 -24.83 -4.14 -14.72
C LYS A 44 -23.66 -5.04 -15.09
N GLN A 45 -23.68 -5.53 -16.34
CA GLN A 45 -22.69 -6.50 -16.84
C GLN A 45 -22.64 -7.79 -16.01
N GLY A 46 -23.78 -8.22 -15.45
CA GLY A 46 -23.87 -9.38 -14.55
C GLY A 46 -23.28 -10.69 -15.08
N GLU A 47 -23.41 -10.97 -16.38
CA GLU A 47 -22.78 -12.15 -17.00
C GLU A 47 -21.24 -12.07 -16.91
N LYS A 48 -20.65 -10.94 -17.31
CA LYS A 48 -19.20 -10.72 -17.21
C LYS A 48 -18.70 -10.71 -15.77
N LEU A 49 -19.49 -10.17 -14.84
CA LEU A 49 -19.16 -10.18 -13.41
C LEU A 49 -19.15 -11.61 -12.85
N LEU A 50 -20.07 -12.47 -13.29
CA LEU A 50 -20.07 -13.89 -12.94
C LEU A 50 -18.87 -14.62 -13.55
N ASP A 51 -18.53 -14.35 -14.81
CA ASP A 51 -17.34 -14.93 -15.46
C ASP A 51 -16.05 -14.50 -14.77
N TYR A 52 -15.98 -13.25 -14.32
CA TYR A 52 -14.86 -12.75 -13.52
C TYR A 52 -14.74 -13.47 -12.17
N LEU A 53 -15.85 -13.62 -11.44
CA LEU A 53 -15.88 -14.41 -10.20
C LEU A 53 -15.46 -15.88 -10.42
N ASN A 54 -15.95 -16.51 -11.49
CA ASN A 54 -15.56 -17.86 -11.88
C ASN A 54 -14.06 -17.99 -12.12
N SER A 55 -13.49 -17.01 -12.81
CA SER A 55 -12.07 -16.99 -13.13
C SER A 55 -11.22 -16.82 -11.86
N ILE A 56 -11.63 -15.96 -10.93
CA ILE A 56 -10.98 -15.80 -9.64
C ILE A 56 -10.96 -17.12 -8.85
N MET A 57 -12.13 -17.75 -8.70
CA MET A 57 -12.25 -18.99 -7.94
C MET A 57 -11.41 -20.11 -8.57
N GLY A 58 -11.46 -20.27 -9.89
CA GLY A 58 -10.64 -21.25 -10.61
C GLY A 58 -9.13 -21.01 -10.44
N ILE A 59 -8.67 -19.76 -10.54
CA ILE A 59 -7.26 -19.42 -10.32
C ILE A 59 -6.81 -19.82 -8.90
N ILE A 60 -7.64 -19.54 -7.89
CA ILE A 60 -7.34 -19.90 -6.50
C ILE A 60 -7.28 -21.43 -6.34
N GLU A 61 -8.28 -22.17 -6.82
CA GLU A 61 -8.31 -23.63 -6.72
C GLU A 61 -7.09 -24.27 -7.38
N ASP A 62 -6.79 -23.84 -8.61
CA ASP A 62 -5.72 -24.44 -9.41
C ASP A 62 -4.33 -24.16 -8.81
N HIS A 63 -4.09 -22.91 -8.40
CA HIS A 63 -2.73 -22.43 -8.08
C HIS A 63 -2.45 -22.29 -6.59
N LEU A 64 -3.45 -22.02 -5.76
CA LEU A 64 -3.29 -21.75 -4.33
C LEU A 64 -3.92 -22.83 -3.44
N GLY A 65 -4.88 -23.61 -3.97
CA GLY A 65 -5.49 -24.72 -3.25
C GLY A 65 -4.49 -25.84 -2.98
N MET A 66 -4.21 -26.11 -1.71
CA MET A 66 -3.22 -27.10 -1.26
C MET A 66 -3.89 -28.19 -0.43
N ASP A 67 -3.52 -29.45 -0.67
CA ASP A 67 -3.91 -30.54 0.22
C ASP A 67 -3.12 -30.48 1.53
N LYS A 68 -3.67 -31.12 2.58
CA LYS A 68 -3.01 -31.19 3.89
C LYS A 68 -1.60 -31.76 3.77
N GLY A 69 -0.59 -30.93 4.08
CA GLY A 69 0.82 -31.30 4.02
C GLY A 69 1.51 -31.03 2.67
N GLN A 70 0.83 -30.47 1.68
CA GLN A 70 1.47 -29.88 0.50
C GLN A 70 2.02 -28.49 0.81
N HIS A 71 3.13 -28.15 0.17
CA HIS A 71 3.72 -26.81 0.25
C HIS A 71 3.45 -26.05 -1.05
N LEU A 72 3.19 -24.75 -0.95
CA LEU A 72 3.00 -23.89 -2.11
C LEU A 72 4.23 -23.94 -3.03
N ILE A 73 5.41 -23.87 -2.43
CA ILE A 73 6.70 -24.06 -3.09
C ILE A 73 7.37 -25.29 -2.45
N PRO A 74 7.74 -26.33 -3.21
CA PRO A 74 7.80 -26.37 -4.68
C PRO A 74 6.55 -26.94 -5.37
N SER A 75 5.49 -27.35 -4.65
CA SER A 75 4.44 -28.21 -5.25
C SER A 75 3.55 -27.50 -6.26
N LYS A 76 3.19 -26.24 -6.02
CA LYS A 76 2.40 -25.42 -6.96
C LYS A 76 3.29 -24.53 -7.83
N PHE A 77 4.40 -24.08 -7.27
CA PHE A 77 5.38 -23.22 -7.95
C PHE A 77 6.78 -23.78 -7.76
N SER A 78 7.54 -23.91 -8.85
CA SER A 78 8.92 -24.43 -8.85
C SER A 78 9.93 -23.51 -8.14
N SER A 79 9.59 -22.24 -7.92
CA SER A 79 10.47 -21.26 -7.26
C SER A 79 9.69 -20.06 -6.73
N ILE A 80 10.32 -19.32 -5.81
CA ILE A 80 9.84 -18.02 -5.31
C ILE A 80 9.59 -17.03 -6.46
N ASN A 81 10.47 -16.99 -7.47
CA ASN A 81 10.32 -16.08 -8.61
C ASN A 81 9.08 -16.41 -9.45
N GLN A 82 8.81 -17.70 -9.67
CA GLN A 82 7.61 -18.13 -10.38
C GLN A 82 6.35 -17.74 -9.59
N PHE A 83 6.38 -17.91 -8.26
CA PHE A 83 5.29 -17.49 -7.40
C PHE A 83 5.08 -15.96 -7.42
N ALA A 84 6.15 -15.16 -7.37
CA ALA A 84 6.07 -13.70 -7.46
C ALA A 84 5.45 -13.23 -8.79
N GLN A 85 5.88 -13.81 -9.92
CA GLN A 85 5.30 -13.51 -11.23
C GLN A 85 3.81 -13.85 -11.29
N PHE A 86 3.43 -15.00 -10.71
CA PHE A 86 2.01 -15.34 -10.57
C PHE A 86 1.24 -14.29 -9.78
N LEU A 87 1.73 -13.87 -8.61
CA LEU A 87 1.08 -12.85 -7.79
C LEU A 87 0.93 -11.51 -8.50
N GLN A 88 1.96 -11.07 -9.23
CA GLN A 88 1.92 -9.84 -10.03
C GLN A 88 0.86 -9.94 -11.13
N ASN A 89 0.84 -11.02 -11.89
CA ASN A 89 -0.12 -11.23 -12.98
C ASN A 89 -1.55 -11.35 -12.44
N PHE A 90 -1.74 -12.08 -11.33
CA PHE A 90 -3.05 -12.24 -10.73
C PHE A 90 -3.56 -10.91 -10.17
N THR A 91 -2.72 -10.15 -9.45
CA THR A 91 -3.07 -8.81 -8.95
C THR A 91 -3.43 -7.86 -10.10
N GLN A 92 -2.69 -7.91 -11.21
CA GLN A 92 -2.97 -7.09 -12.38
C GLN A 92 -4.32 -7.47 -13.02
N TYR A 93 -4.57 -8.76 -13.22
CA TYR A 93 -5.86 -9.28 -13.70
C TYR A 93 -7.03 -8.79 -12.84
N LEU A 94 -6.88 -8.84 -11.51
CA LEU A 94 -7.91 -8.38 -10.58
C LEU A 94 -8.21 -6.88 -10.73
N ARG A 95 -7.16 -6.06 -10.89
CA ARG A 95 -7.29 -4.61 -11.07
C ARG A 95 -7.91 -4.25 -12.41
N ASP A 96 -7.46 -4.89 -13.49
CA ASP A 96 -7.95 -4.63 -14.85
C ASP A 96 -9.44 -4.93 -15.01
N ASN A 97 -9.97 -5.85 -14.20
CA ASN A 97 -11.38 -6.25 -14.23
C ASN A 97 -12.23 -5.67 -13.09
N TYR A 98 -11.63 -4.89 -12.17
CA TYR A 98 -12.34 -4.33 -11.00
C TYR A 98 -13.51 -3.41 -11.39
N TYR A 99 -13.46 -2.80 -12.58
CA TYR A 99 -14.55 -1.94 -13.10
C TYR A 99 -15.90 -2.68 -13.20
N LEU A 100 -15.90 -4.02 -13.36
CA LEU A 100 -17.11 -4.86 -13.39
C LEU A 100 -17.84 -4.84 -12.05
N ILE A 101 -17.10 -4.70 -10.95
CA ILE A 101 -17.63 -4.53 -9.60
C ILE A 101 -18.03 -3.07 -9.41
N GLU A 102 -17.13 -2.14 -9.74
CA GLU A 102 -17.28 -0.71 -9.43
C GLU A 102 -18.54 -0.10 -10.05
N THR A 103 -18.87 -0.48 -11.29
CA THR A 103 -20.06 0.04 -11.99
C THR A 103 -21.38 -0.27 -11.25
N ASN A 104 -21.37 -1.26 -10.36
CA ASN A 104 -22.52 -1.71 -9.58
C ASN A 104 -22.59 -1.08 -8.17
N PHE A 105 -21.61 -0.28 -7.74
CA PHE A 105 -21.70 0.43 -6.45
C PHE A 105 -22.80 1.48 -6.45
N ASN A 106 -23.56 1.53 -5.35
CA ASN A 106 -24.64 2.50 -5.15
C ASN A 106 -24.73 2.94 -3.69
N LYS A 107 -23.59 3.36 -3.11
CA LYS A 107 -23.48 3.77 -1.70
C LYS A 107 -24.12 2.71 -0.77
N GLU A 108 -25.08 3.12 0.06
CA GLU A 108 -25.82 2.28 1.01
C GLU A 108 -26.77 1.26 0.34
N HIS A 109 -27.06 1.41 -0.96
CA HIS A 109 -27.94 0.52 -1.72
C HIS A 109 -27.17 -0.46 -2.60
N THR A 110 -25.87 -0.65 -2.33
CA THR A 110 -25.05 -1.65 -3.05
C THR A 110 -25.56 -3.06 -2.72
N ASP A 111 -25.76 -3.88 -3.76
CA ASP A 111 -26.17 -5.27 -3.59
C ASP A 111 -25.10 -6.08 -2.83
N LEU A 112 -25.52 -6.96 -1.93
CA LEU A 112 -24.61 -7.79 -1.13
C LEU A 112 -23.67 -8.63 -2.01
N ILE A 113 -24.13 -9.10 -3.17
CA ILE A 113 -23.29 -9.83 -4.14
C ILE A 113 -22.08 -8.99 -4.56
N VAL A 114 -22.30 -7.69 -4.81
CA VAL A 114 -21.24 -6.77 -5.22
C VAL A 114 -20.25 -6.54 -4.08
N VAL A 115 -20.77 -6.38 -2.85
CA VAL A 115 -19.95 -6.22 -1.64
C VAL A 115 -19.09 -7.46 -1.39
N ASP A 116 -19.67 -8.64 -1.46
CA ASP A 116 -18.96 -9.90 -1.21
C ASP A 116 -17.85 -10.13 -2.25
N ILE A 117 -18.12 -9.89 -3.54
CA ILE A 117 -17.10 -10.00 -4.60
C ILE A 117 -16.01 -8.93 -4.40
N ALA A 118 -16.37 -7.69 -4.06
CA ALA A 118 -15.40 -6.62 -3.79
C ALA A 118 -14.47 -6.98 -2.63
N ASN A 119 -15.03 -7.49 -1.52
CA ASN A 119 -14.27 -7.91 -0.35
C ASN A 119 -13.29 -9.03 -0.71
N MET A 120 -13.77 -10.08 -1.39
CA MET A 120 -12.92 -11.17 -1.86
C MET A 120 -11.75 -10.66 -2.71
N VAL A 121 -12.01 -9.83 -3.71
CA VAL A 121 -10.96 -9.28 -4.59
C VAL A 121 -9.95 -8.45 -3.79
N ASN A 122 -10.42 -7.59 -2.89
CA ASN A 122 -9.54 -6.74 -2.09
C ASN A 122 -8.65 -7.58 -1.15
N GLU A 123 -9.21 -8.60 -0.51
CA GLU A 123 -8.44 -9.51 0.35
C GLU A 123 -7.35 -10.27 -0.44
N ILE A 124 -7.66 -10.74 -1.66
CA ILE A 124 -6.67 -11.41 -2.52
C ILE A 124 -5.54 -10.45 -2.92
N ILE A 125 -5.88 -9.21 -3.27
CA ILE A 125 -4.90 -8.17 -3.61
C ILE A 125 -4.01 -7.88 -2.40
N GLU A 126 -4.58 -7.78 -1.19
CA GLU A 126 -3.82 -7.55 0.04
C GLU A 126 -2.84 -8.69 0.32
N MET A 127 -3.30 -9.94 0.25
CA MET A 127 -2.44 -11.12 0.41
C MET A 127 -1.30 -11.12 -0.61
N SER A 128 -1.62 -10.87 -1.88
CA SER A 128 -0.64 -10.85 -2.96
C SER A 128 0.41 -9.75 -2.74
N ASN A 129 -0.02 -8.55 -2.35
CA ASN A 129 0.91 -7.45 -2.03
C ASN A 129 1.81 -7.81 -0.84
N ARG A 130 1.28 -8.45 0.20
CA ARG A 130 2.08 -8.85 1.38
C ARG A 130 3.12 -9.90 1.02
N CYS A 131 2.77 -10.91 0.23
CA CYS A 131 3.72 -11.89 -0.29
C CYS A 131 4.77 -11.22 -1.17
N LEU A 132 4.38 -10.31 -2.07
CA LEU A 132 5.31 -9.55 -2.89
C LEU A 132 6.21 -8.63 -2.08
N ASP A 133 5.72 -8.00 -1.00
CA ASP A 133 6.56 -7.22 -0.10
C ASP A 133 7.60 -8.12 0.59
N ILE A 134 7.25 -9.35 0.97
CA ILE A 134 8.19 -10.32 1.54
C ILE A 134 9.23 -10.77 0.50
N ILE A 135 8.80 -11.04 -0.74
CA ILE A 135 9.65 -11.57 -1.82
C ILE A 135 10.55 -10.48 -2.44
N LEU A 136 9.99 -9.29 -2.66
CA LEU A 136 10.67 -8.15 -3.27
C LEU A 136 11.39 -7.27 -2.25
N VAL A 137 11.41 -7.66 -0.97
CA VAL A 137 12.49 -7.28 -0.05
C VAL A 137 13.75 -7.98 -0.56
N ASP A 138 14.35 -7.37 -1.58
CA ASP A 138 15.44 -7.91 -2.38
C ASP A 138 16.78 -7.47 -1.80
N ASP A 139 17.63 -8.43 -1.41
CA ASP A 139 19.04 -8.24 -1.00
C ASP A 139 19.89 -7.42 -2.02
N ASN A 140 19.39 -7.16 -3.24
CA ASN A 140 20.01 -6.32 -4.26
C ASN A 140 19.56 -4.85 -4.25
N VAL A 141 18.53 -4.47 -3.50
CA VAL A 141 18.26 -3.06 -3.18
C VAL A 141 19.35 -2.63 -2.19
N PRO A 142 20.20 -1.64 -2.49
CA PRO A 142 21.26 -1.27 -1.57
C PRO A 142 20.67 -1.04 -0.17
N ILE A 143 21.28 -1.67 0.84
CA ILE A 143 20.83 -1.68 2.24
C ILE A 143 20.21 -0.33 2.69
N PRO A 144 20.78 0.85 2.35
CA PRO A 144 20.19 2.14 2.70
C PRO A 144 18.74 2.33 2.24
N TYR A 145 18.38 1.91 1.02
CA TYR A 145 17.02 2.07 0.47
C TYR A 145 16.01 1.13 1.13
N GLN A 146 16.42 -0.09 1.47
CA GLN A 146 15.58 -0.99 2.28
C GLN A 146 15.35 -0.41 3.68
N GLN A 147 16.39 0.18 4.28
CA GLN A 147 16.32 0.80 5.59
C GLN A 147 15.39 2.04 5.59
N VAL A 148 15.34 2.82 4.50
CA VAL A 148 14.37 3.92 4.34
C VAL A 148 12.92 3.41 4.39
N LYS A 149 12.59 2.34 3.65
CA LYS A 149 11.24 1.75 3.70
C LYS A 149 10.92 1.20 5.10
N LYS A 150 11.87 0.44 5.67
CA LYS A 150 11.70 -0.24 6.96
C LYS A 150 11.55 0.73 8.14
N SER A 151 12.28 1.85 8.13
CA SER A 151 12.20 2.86 9.18
C SER A 151 10.79 3.45 9.30
N LEU A 152 10.17 3.88 8.20
CA LEU A 152 8.76 4.31 8.22
C LEU A 152 7.78 3.18 8.58
N TYR A 153 8.01 1.95 8.12
CA TYR A 153 7.12 0.83 8.48
C TYR A 153 7.15 0.51 9.97
N ASN A 154 8.28 0.81 10.63
CA ASN A 154 8.48 0.59 12.06
C ASN A 154 8.17 1.82 12.92
N GLY A 155 7.79 2.96 12.34
CA GLY A 155 7.56 4.18 13.11
C GLY A 155 8.80 5.04 13.37
N ASP A 156 9.96 4.67 12.86
CA ASP A 156 11.23 5.38 13.11
C ASP A 156 11.41 6.53 12.11
N VAL A 157 10.70 7.64 12.37
CA VAL A 157 10.77 8.86 11.55
C VAL A 157 12.18 9.46 11.56
N LYS A 158 12.90 9.34 12.68
CA LYS A 158 14.26 9.87 12.82
C LYS A 158 15.23 9.17 11.87
N GLU A 159 15.22 7.83 11.87
CA GLU A 159 16.07 7.03 11.00
C GLU A 159 15.70 7.23 9.53
N PHE A 160 14.40 7.32 9.22
CA PHE A 160 13.91 7.63 7.88
C PHE A 160 14.52 8.93 7.33
N ILE A 161 14.49 10.01 8.11
CA ILE A 161 15.03 11.32 7.73
C ILE A 161 16.55 11.26 7.57
N SER A 162 17.24 10.58 8.48
CA SER A 162 18.70 10.40 8.44
C SER A 162 19.16 9.73 7.14
N LEU A 163 18.47 8.65 6.75
CA LEU A 163 18.77 7.89 5.55
C LEU A 163 18.41 8.67 4.28
N LEU A 164 17.29 9.40 4.28
CA LEU A 164 16.93 10.27 3.15
C LEU A 164 17.92 11.43 2.97
N ASN A 165 18.35 12.09 4.04
CA ASN A 165 19.40 13.10 3.96
C ASN A 165 20.71 12.51 3.43
N SER A 166 21.04 11.26 3.78
CA SER A 166 22.20 10.56 3.21
C SER A 166 22.07 10.35 1.70
N ILE A 167 20.88 9.98 1.22
CA ILE A 167 20.60 9.86 -0.23
C ILE A 167 20.71 11.23 -0.92
N ILE A 168 20.13 12.28 -0.35
CA ILE A 168 20.18 13.63 -0.92
C ILE A 168 21.63 14.14 -1.01
N LYS A 169 22.44 13.93 0.04
CA LYS A 169 23.86 14.30 0.06
C LYS A 169 24.72 13.55 -0.95
N SER A 170 24.26 12.40 -1.43
CA SER A 170 24.98 11.64 -2.47
C SER A 170 24.86 12.26 -3.87
N ILE A 171 23.92 13.19 -4.08
CA ILE A 171 23.68 13.84 -5.38
C ILE A 171 24.80 14.87 -5.65
N PRO A 172 25.58 14.75 -6.73
CA PRO A 172 26.64 15.70 -7.04
C PRO A 172 26.11 17.13 -7.26
N TYR A 173 26.77 18.11 -6.63
CA TYR A 173 26.40 19.53 -6.72
C TYR A 173 26.21 20.02 -8.17
N LEU A 174 27.03 19.53 -9.10
CA LEU A 174 27.05 19.92 -10.52
C LEU A 174 25.79 19.54 -11.31
N ILE A 175 24.94 18.65 -10.78
CA ILE A 175 23.65 18.27 -11.38
C ILE A 175 22.57 19.33 -11.09
N HIS A 176 22.72 20.11 -10.03
CA HIS A 176 21.75 21.15 -9.65
C HIS A 176 22.00 22.44 -10.43
N LYS A 177 21.55 22.48 -11.69
CA LYS A 177 21.67 23.67 -12.56
C LYS A 177 20.51 24.68 -12.38
N GLU A 178 19.45 24.32 -11.66
CA GLU A 178 18.27 25.17 -11.41
C GLU A 178 18.11 25.54 -9.92
N LYS A 179 17.28 26.55 -9.64
CA LYS A 179 16.95 26.98 -8.27
C LYS A 179 16.24 25.86 -7.52
N PHE A 180 16.89 25.33 -6.49
CA PHE A 180 16.29 24.42 -5.53
C PHE A 180 15.15 25.17 -4.83
N ASN A 181 13.91 24.68 -4.94
CA ASN A 181 12.73 25.28 -4.34
C ASN A 181 11.82 24.17 -3.78
N GLU A 182 10.73 24.54 -3.13
CA GLU A 182 9.78 23.59 -2.54
C GLU A 182 9.27 22.54 -3.55
N GLY A 183 8.97 22.97 -4.78
CA GLY A 183 8.52 22.07 -5.85
C GLY A 183 9.56 21.05 -6.29
N TYR A 184 10.82 21.48 -6.43
CA TYR A 184 11.93 20.57 -6.73
C TYR A 184 12.07 19.50 -5.65
N PHE A 185 12.01 19.93 -4.38
CA PHE A 185 12.12 19.03 -3.26
C PHE A 185 10.96 18.03 -3.21
N HIS A 186 9.74 18.52 -3.40
CA HIS A 186 8.54 17.70 -3.48
C HIS A 186 8.67 16.63 -4.58
N SER A 187 9.07 17.03 -5.80
CA SER A 187 9.27 16.09 -6.92
C SER A 187 10.35 15.06 -6.62
N PHE A 188 11.47 15.47 -6.01
CA PHE A 188 12.52 14.54 -5.60
C PHE A 188 11.99 13.50 -4.60
N PHE A 189 11.28 13.93 -3.56
CA PHE A 189 10.70 13.04 -2.56
C PHE A 189 9.72 12.05 -3.18
N HIS A 190 8.83 12.52 -4.06
CA HIS A 190 7.89 11.68 -4.78
C HIS A 190 8.61 10.57 -5.57
N VAL A 191 9.62 10.94 -6.36
CA VAL A 191 10.39 9.98 -7.18
C VAL A 191 11.19 9.03 -6.30
N ALA A 192 11.93 9.52 -5.30
CA ALA A 192 12.76 8.70 -4.44
C ALA A 192 11.94 7.64 -3.70
N LEU A 193 10.82 8.03 -3.10
CA LEU A 193 9.95 7.12 -2.37
C LEU A 193 9.27 6.11 -3.30
N THR A 194 8.85 6.53 -4.50
CA THR A 194 8.30 5.64 -5.52
C THR A 194 9.31 4.57 -5.94
N LEU A 195 10.57 4.95 -6.18
CA LEU A 195 11.65 4.03 -6.56
C LEU A 195 12.02 3.05 -5.45
N ILE A 196 11.87 3.45 -4.18
CA ILE A 196 12.07 2.58 -3.00
C ILE A 196 10.86 1.62 -2.81
N GLY A 197 9.86 1.68 -3.69
CA GLY A 197 8.66 0.83 -3.63
C GLY A 197 7.65 1.30 -2.60
N MET A 198 7.75 2.54 -2.12
CA MET A 198 6.69 3.19 -1.38
C MET A 198 5.66 3.74 -2.36
N ARG A 199 4.42 3.91 -1.91
CA ARG A 199 3.30 4.42 -2.73
C ARG A 199 2.89 5.81 -2.23
N PRO A 200 3.69 6.87 -2.45
CA PRO A 200 3.35 8.22 -2.01
C PRO A 200 2.19 8.78 -2.85
N LEU A 201 1.20 9.36 -2.18
CA LEU A 201 0.16 10.19 -2.79
C LEU A 201 0.58 11.65 -2.65
N SER A 202 0.96 12.29 -3.76
CA SER A 202 1.36 13.70 -3.78
C SER A 202 0.18 14.61 -4.11
N GLU A 203 0.23 15.85 -3.61
CA GLU A 203 -0.69 16.92 -3.99
C GLU A 203 -2.18 16.55 -3.77
N VAL A 204 -2.46 15.89 -2.64
CA VAL A 204 -3.81 15.38 -2.35
C VAL A 204 -4.73 16.55 -2.05
N ALA A 205 -5.66 16.82 -2.97
CA ALA A 205 -6.65 17.86 -2.82
C ALA A 205 -7.65 17.51 -1.69
N THR A 206 -7.94 18.48 -0.84
CA THR A 206 -8.94 18.39 0.23
C THR A 206 -9.92 19.55 0.12
N SER A 207 -11.01 19.53 0.88
CA SER A 207 -12.02 20.60 0.86
C SER A 207 -11.48 21.97 1.30
N ASP A 208 -10.39 21.99 2.07
CA ASP A 208 -9.87 23.19 2.73
C ASP A 208 -8.37 23.44 2.48
N GLY A 209 -7.76 22.67 1.57
CA GLY A 209 -6.37 22.83 1.19
C GLY A 209 -5.84 21.69 0.34
N ARG A 210 -4.53 21.54 0.36
CA ARG A 210 -3.80 20.48 -0.35
C ARG A 210 -2.74 19.93 0.58
N ILE A 211 -2.69 18.61 0.67
CA ILE A 211 -1.65 17.90 1.40
C ILE A 211 -0.50 17.69 0.43
N ASP A 212 0.73 18.02 0.84
CA ASP A 212 1.88 17.79 -0.02
C ASP A 212 2.07 16.29 -0.28
N MET A 213 2.09 15.46 0.77
CA MET A 213 2.28 14.03 0.59
C MET A 213 1.59 13.19 1.68
N VAL A 214 1.02 12.06 1.26
CA VAL A 214 0.52 11.02 2.15
C VAL A 214 1.16 9.68 1.81
N ILE A 215 1.62 8.95 2.83
CA ILE A 215 2.10 7.58 2.69
C ILE A 215 1.28 6.68 3.60
N ASN A 216 0.55 5.75 2.99
CA ASN A 216 -0.19 4.72 3.72
C ASN A 216 0.70 3.48 3.90
N CYS A 217 1.35 3.37 5.05
CA CYS A 217 2.12 2.18 5.40
C CYS A 217 1.18 1.09 5.98
N PRO A 218 1.63 -0.17 6.08
CA PRO A 218 0.81 -1.24 6.65
C PRO A 218 0.24 -0.91 8.03
N LYS A 219 1.06 -0.32 8.91
CA LYS A 219 0.69 -0.03 10.31
C LYS A 219 0.29 1.42 10.58
N THR A 220 0.79 2.38 9.84
CA THR A 220 0.67 3.82 10.15
C THR A 220 0.45 4.62 8.87
N ILE A 221 -0.35 5.68 8.95
CA ILE A 221 -0.51 6.64 7.86
C ILE A 221 0.31 7.87 8.20
N TYR A 222 1.16 8.30 7.27
CA TYR A 222 1.96 9.51 7.41
C TYR A 222 1.41 10.61 6.53
N ILE A 223 1.13 11.78 7.14
CA ILE A 223 0.74 13.01 6.45
C ILE A 223 1.91 13.97 6.55
N MET A 224 2.42 14.40 5.42
CA MET A 224 3.67 15.14 5.32
C MET A 224 3.42 16.50 4.68
N GLU A 225 4.03 17.53 5.25
CA GLU A 225 4.03 18.89 4.73
C GLU A 225 5.48 19.41 4.70
N PHE A 226 5.86 20.02 3.59
CA PHE A 226 7.21 20.50 3.36
C PHE A 226 7.22 22.04 3.39
N LYS A 227 8.26 22.63 4.00
CA LYS A 227 8.49 24.08 3.93
C LYS A 227 9.92 24.39 3.55
N TYR A 228 10.07 25.17 2.49
CA TYR A 228 11.37 25.66 2.05
C TYR A 228 11.81 26.91 2.85
N SER A 229 13.00 26.85 3.45
CA SER A 229 13.60 27.96 4.19
C SER A 229 14.85 28.50 3.47
N PRO A 230 14.75 29.69 2.85
CA PRO A 230 15.90 30.33 2.18
C PRO A 230 17.03 30.78 3.12
N ASN A 231 16.79 30.87 4.43
CA ASN A 231 17.78 31.28 5.43
C ASN A 231 18.02 30.21 6.51
N ASP A 232 17.74 28.94 6.22
CA ASP A 232 17.86 27.81 7.15
C ASP A 232 17.11 27.98 8.50
N LYS A 233 16.14 28.90 8.55
CA LYS A 233 15.18 29.01 9.65
C LYS A 233 14.35 27.73 9.73
N ASP A 234 14.20 27.22 10.94
CA ASP A 234 13.32 26.08 11.20
C ASP A 234 11.85 26.44 10.94
N LEU A 235 11.29 25.87 9.87
CA LEU A 235 9.87 25.99 9.49
C LEU A 235 9.06 24.71 9.78
N SER A 236 9.66 23.70 10.40
CA SER A 236 8.98 22.41 10.65
C SER A 236 7.76 22.55 11.56
N LYS A 237 7.77 23.50 12.51
CA LYS A 237 6.59 23.83 13.33
C LYS A 237 5.47 24.42 12.47
N VAL A 238 5.81 25.32 11.55
CA VAL A 238 4.81 25.94 10.66
C VAL A 238 4.16 24.87 9.77
N ALA A 239 4.97 23.95 9.24
CA ALA A 239 4.49 22.81 8.47
C ALA A 239 3.54 21.91 9.29
N LEU A 240 3.93 21.52 10.52
CA LEU A 240 3.09 20.68 11.38
C LEU A 240 1.79 21.39 11.80
N GLU A 241 1.85 22.67 12.12
CA GLU A 241 0.66 23.47 12.46
C GLU A 241 -0.29 23.63 11.25
N GLN A 242 0.22 23.66 10.02
CA GLN A 242 -0.62 23.63 8.83
C GLN A 242 -1.41 22.31 8.75
N ILE A 243 -0.74 21.16 8.94
CA ILE A 243 -1.40 19.84 8.96
C ILE A 243 -2.51 19.80 10.03
N LYS A 244 -2.23 20.31 11.23
CA LYS A 244 -3.17 20.31 12.36
C LYS A 244 -4.36 21.24 12.14
N SER A 245 -4.10 22.49 11.72
CA SER A 245 -5.13 23.50 11.51
C SER A 245 -6.11 23.11 10.40
N LYS A 246 -5.62 22.46 9.34
CA LYS A 246 -6.42 21.92 8.23
C LYS A 246 -7.01 20.54 8.51
N LYS A 247 -6.68 19.94 9.65
CA LYS A 247 -7.17 18.62 10.07
C LYS A 247 -7.04 17.55 8.98
N TYR A 248 -5.92 17.56 8.26
CA TYR A 248 -5.68 16.67 7.11
C TYR A 248 -5.78 15.17 7.43
N HIS A 249 -5.74 14.79 8.71
CA HIS A 249 -5.94 13.41 9.17
C HIS A 249 -7.40 12.92 9.08
N GLN A 250 -8.39 13.82 9.06
CA GLN A 250 -9.82 13.45 9.15
C GLN A 250 -10.27 12.43 8.09
N PRO A 251 -9.93 12.56 6.79
CA PRO A 251 -10.34 11.59 5.77
C PRO A 251 -9.75 10.18 5.98
N TYR A 252 -8.68 10.06 6.76
CA TYR A 252 -7.94 8.82 6.96
C TYR A 252 -8.36 8.05 8.22
N ILE A 253 -9.15 8.66 9.11
CA ILE A 253 -9.63 8.03 10.36
C ILE A 253 -10.36 6.71 10.09
N ILE A 254 -11.11 6.64 8.99
CA ILE A 254 -11.86 5.44 8.58
C ILE A 254 -10.97 4.20 8.36
N GLN A 255 -9.66 4.40 8.15
CA GLN A 255 -8.71 3.32 7.90
C GLN A 255 -8.26 2.64 9.20
N GLN A 256 -8.65 3.17 10.38
CA GLN A 256 -8.35 2.59 11.70
C GLN A 256 -6.87 2.28 11.95
N LYS A 257 -5.98 3.06 11.35
CA LYS A 257 -4.53 3.04 11.61
C LYS A 257 -4.14 4.30 12.38
N PRO A 258 -3.10 4.27 13.23
CA PRO A 258 -2.45 5.49 13.70
C PRO A 258 -2.12 6.44 12.55
N ILE A 259 -2.40 7.73 12.75
CA ILE A 259 -2.07 8.78 11.77
C ILE A 259 -1.05 9.71 12.41
N VAL A 260 0.08 9.88 11.76
CA VAL A 260 1.16 10.76 12.20
C VAL A 260 1.32 11.90 11.20
N GLY A 261 1.22 13.13 11.69
CA GLY A 261 1.56 14.33 10.93
C GLY A 261 3.05 14.64 11.08
N ILE A 262 3.73 14.95 9.99
CA ILE A 262 5.14 15.32 10.00
C ILE A 262 5.33 16.61 9.19
N GLY A 263 5.80 17.65 9.89
CA GLY A 263 6.21 18.91 9.27
C GLY A 263 7.72 18.93 9.05
N TYR A 264 8.16 19.17 7.82
CA TYR A 264 9.57 19.23 7.45
C TYR A 264 10.04 20.65 7.12
N SER A 265 11.27 20.96 7.49
CA SER A 265 11.98 22.19 7.10
C SER A 265 13.15 21.85 6.19
N PHE A 266 13.27 22.56 5.07
CA PHE A 266 14.36 22.41 4.11
C PHE A 266 15.26 23.63 4.09
N GLY A 267 16.57 23.41 4.09
CA GLY A 267 17.53 24.48 3.91
C GLY A 267 17.88 24.71 2.44
N GLU A 268 17.93 25.97 2.01
CA GLU A 268 18.44 26.36 0.69
C GLU A 268 19.94 26.06 0.55
N GLY A 269 20.72 26.38 1.59
CA GLY A 269 22.17 26.24 1.58
C GLY A 269 22.61 24.78 1.75
N THR A 270 21.96 24.06 2.67
CA THR A 270 22.29 22.67 2.98
C THR A 270 21.63 21.66 2.04
N ARG A 271 20.53 22.03 1.38
CA ARG A 271 19.75 21.20 0.46
C ARG A 271 19.30 19.88 1.07
N GLU A 272 19.07 19.86 2.38
CA GLU A 272 18.64 18.69 3.15
C GLU A 272 17.44 19.03 4.04
N ILE A 273 16.82 18.01 4.66
CA ILE A 273 15.91 18.22 5.79
C ILE A 273 16.75 18.78 6.94
N THR A 274 16.58 20.07 7.24
CA THR A 274 17.31 20.73 8.35
C THR A 274 16.64 20.49 9.69
N ASN A 275 15.32 20.32 9.71
CA ASN A 275 14.58 19.94 10.90
C ASN A 275 13.25 19.28 10.57
N TYR A 276 12.68 18.57 11.54
CA TYR A 276 11.33 18.01 11.46
C TYR A 276 10.61 18.08 12.81
N ARG A 277 9.28 18.03 12.77
CA ARG A 277 8.44 17.79 13.92
C ARG A 277 7.33 16.83 13.54
N ASP A 278 7.14 15.79 14.34
CA ASP A 278 6.06 14.83 14.18
C ASP A 278 5.10 14.85 15.38
N GLU A 279 3.83 14.54 15.12
CA GLU A 279 2.80 14.40 16.14
C GLU A 279 1.80 13.32 15.72
N THR A 280 1.39 12.47 16.66
CA THR A 280 0.29 11.52 16.43
C THR A 280 -1.03 12.29 16.44
N LEU A 281 -1.70 12.32 15.29
CA LEU A 281 -2.95 13.05 15.09
C LEU A 281 -4.19 12.20 15.37
N TYR A 282 -4.04 10.88 15.28
CA TYR A 282 -5.10 9.91 15.56
C TYR A 282 -4.50 8.60 16.05
N VAL A 283 -5.14 8.04 17.08
CA VAL A 283 -4.90 6.69 17.59
C VAL A 283 -6.20 5.92 17.43
N PRO A 284 -6.22 4.76 16.75
CA PRO A 284 -7.43 3.96 16.60
C PRO A 284 -7.92 3.45 17.95
N GLY A 285 -9.23 3.55 18.17
CA GLY A 285 -9.88 3.05 19.40
C GLY A 285 -9.96 1.52 19.47
N ILE A 286 -9.66 0.83 18.38
CA ILE A 286 -9.63 -0.64 18.27
C ILE A 286 -8.25 -1.02 17.75
N THR A 287 -7.48 -1.75 18.55
CA THR A 287 -6.24 -2.36 18.08
C THR A 287 -6.62 -3.60 17.27
N LEU A 288 -6.58 -3.52 15.95
CA LEU A 288 -6.65 -4.71 15.10
C LEU A 288 -5.33 -5.47 15.32
N VAL A 289 -5.41 -6.56 16.09
CA VAL A 289 -4.31 -7.49 16.39
C VAL A 289 -4.00 -8.32 15.15
#